data_AF-K2ML04-F1
#
_entry.id   AF-K2ML04-F1
#
_cell.length_a   1.000
_cell.length_b   1.000
_cell.length_c   1.000
_cell.angle_alpha   90.00
_cell.angle_beta   90.00
_cell.angle_gamma   90.00
#
_symmetry.space_group_name_H-M   'P 1'
#
loop_
_entity.id
_entity.type
_entity.pdbx_description
1 polymer ?
#
loop_
_entity_poly.entity_id
_entity_poly.type
_entity_poly.pdbx_seq_one_letter_code
_entity_poly.pdbx_strand_id
1 'polypeptide(L)'
;MTVLFADAEPATLTAEMLRVLSPSAEVQGHAPEQRVTVPGKRSVTIVRVDPVGNYAVRIVFSDGHQSGIFTWLYLHELIMGKEEKWQGYLEELQEKGLSRGD
;
A
#
# COMPACT_ATOMS: atom_id res chain seq x y z
N MET A 1 -0.18 -1.55 10.45
CA MET A 1 -0.78 -0.25 10.81
C MET A 1 -2.25 -0.48 11.09
N THR A 2 -2.77 0.04 12.18
CA THR A 2 -4.21 0.01 12.49
C THR A 2 -4.80 1.37 12.18
N VAL A 3 -5.91 1.39 11.44
CA VAL A 3 -6.65 2.59 11.07
C VAL A 3 -8.03 2.51 11.71
N LEU A 4 -8.45 3.60 12.35
CA LEU A 4 -9.76 3.72 12.99
C LEU A 4 -10.44 5.00 12.48
N PHE A 5 -11.62 4.85 11.89
CA PHE A 5 -12.51 5.96 11.55
C PHE A 5 -13.57 6.10 12.65
N ALA A 6 -14.13 7.30 12.82
CA ALA A 6 -15.02 7.63 13.95
C ALA A 6 -16.18 6.64 14.13
N ASP A 7 -16.72 6.11 13.04
CA ASP A 7 -17.90 5.24 13.02
C ASP A 7 -17.61 3.86 12.40
N ALA A 8 -16.37 3.38 12.48
CA ALA A 8 -15.97 2.09 11.91
C ALA A 8 -15.14 1.26 12.90
N GLU A 9 -15.16 -0.06 12.70
CA GLU A 9 -14.26 -0.96 13.44
C GLU A 9 -12.80 -0.71 13.05
N PRO A 10 -11.85 -0.86 13.99
CA PRO A 10 -10.42 -0.78 13.67
C PRO A 10 -10.03 -1.79 12.59
N ALA A 11 -9.39 -1.31 11.54
CA ALA A 11 -8.91 -2.16 10.45
C ALA A 11 -7.38 -2.22 10.43
N THR A 12 -6.82 -3.41 10.17
CA THR A 12 -5.37 -3.60 10.08
C THR A 12 -4.92 -3.75 8.63
N LEU A 13 -3.99 -2.90 8.22
CA LEU A 13 -3.28 -2.96 6.95
C LEU A 13 -1.80 -3.29 7.22
N THR A 14 -1.27 -4.30 6.53
CA THR A 14 0.14 -4.71 6.68
C THR A 14 1.07 -3.72 5.99
N ALA A 15 2.33 -3.65 6.43
CA ALA A 15 3.33 -2.81 5.80
C ALA A 15 3.56 -3.23 4.33
N GLU A 16 3.60 -4.53 4.06
CA GLU A 16 3.68 -5.08 2.70
C GLU A 16 2.54 -4.59 1.82
N MET A 17 1.29 -4.74 2.26
CA MET A 17 0.14 -4.32 1.47
C MET A 17 0.17 -2.82 1.16
N LEU A 18 0.48 -1.98 2.15
CA LEU A 18 0.62 -0.54 1.96
C LEU A 18 1.76 -0.19 0.98
N ARG A 19 2.88 -0.94 1.02
CA ARG A 19 4.03 -0.70 0.16
C ARG A 19 3.75 -1.08 -1.30
N VAL A 20 3.17 -2.25 -1.53
CA VAL A 20 2.95 -2.78 -2.88
C VAL A 20 1.75 -2.14 -3.56
N LEU A 21 0.78 -1.65 -2.76
CA LEU A 21 -0.34 -0.83 -3.22
C LEU A 21 -0.10 0.65 -2.91
N SER A 22 1.13 1.14 -2.99
CA SER A 22 1.40 2.56 -2.74
C SER A 22 0.73 3.43 -3.82
N PRO A 23 0.12 4.58 -3.48
CA PRO A 23 -0.48 5.50 -4.45
C PRO A 23 0.55 6.42 -5.12
N SER A 24 1.84 6.21 -4.86
CA SER A 24 2.92 7.00 -5.47
C SER A 24 3.02 6.77 -6.98
N ALA A 25 3.48 7.79 -7.72
CA ALA A 25 3.65 7.71 -9.17
C ALA A 25 4.63 6.60 -9.60
N GLU A 26 5.62 6.26 -8.76
CA GLU A 26 6.53 5.13 -9.05
C GLU A 26 5.83 3.76 -9.08
N VAL A 27 4.71 3.61 -8.37
CA VAL A 27 3.94 2.37 -8.33
C VAL A 27 2.75 2.43 -9.29
N GLN A 28 2.03 3.55 -9.33
CA GLN A 28 0.82 3.69 -10.15
C GLN A 28 1.13 4.04 -11.62
N GLY A 29 2.26 4.70 -11.88
CA GLY A 29 2.48 5.38 -13.16
C GLY A 29 1.51 6.55 -13.39
N HIS A 30 1.51 7.09 -14.61
CA HIS A 30 0.57 8.15 -15.04
C HIS A 30 -0.62 7.59 -15.84
N ALA A 31 -0.61 6.30 -16.17
CA ALA A 31 -1.71 5.58 -16.82
C ALA A 31 -1.77 4.13 -16.28
N PRO A 32 -2.93 3.45 -16.34
CA PRO A 32 -3.09 2.10 -15.80
C PRO A 32 -2.06 1.08 -16.33
N GLU A 33 -1.65 1.22 -17.59
CA GLU A 33 -0.68 0.33 -18.24
C GLU A 33 0.75 0.54 -17.72
N GLN A 34 1.00 1.66 -17.04
CA GLN A 34 2.29 2.02 -16.44
C GLN A 34 2.42 1.55 -14.99
N ARG A 35 1.37 0.92 -14.43
CA ARG A 35 1.40 0.38 -13.08
C ARG A 35 2.49 -0.68 -12.94
N VAL A 36 3.30 -0.53 -11.91
CA VAL A 36 4.43 -1.42 -11.61
C VAL A 36 4.01 -2.40 -10.52
N THR A 37 4.12 -3.70 -10.81
CA THR A 37 4.02 -4.75 -9.77
C THR A 37 5.32 -4.74 -8.97
N VAL A 38 5.22 -4.55 -7.65
CA VAL A 38 6.38 -4.40 -6.76
C VAL A 38 6.67 -5.73 -6.03
N PRO A 39 7.65 -6.55 -6.47
CA PRO A 39 7.97 -7.82 -5.82
C PRO A 39 8.91 -7.64 -4.62
N GLY A 40 9.11 -8.72 -3.84
CA GLY A 40 10.17 -8.79 -2.83
C GLY A 40 9.93 -7.95 -1.57
N LYS A 41 8.68 -7.60 -1.25
CA LYS A 41 8.31 -6.72 -0.13
C LYS A 41 7.71 -7.42 1.09
N ARG A 42 7.74 -8.75 1.16
CA ARG A 42 7.20 -9.55 2.27
C ARG A 42 7.67 -9.07 3.64
N SER A 43 8.95 -8.73 3.74
CA SER A 43 9.61 -8.34 4.99
C SER A 43 9.72 -6.81 5.18
N VAL A 44 9.04 -6.00 4.34
CA VAL A 44 9.05 -4.54 4.49
C VAL A 44 8.31 -4.13 5.77
N THR A 45 8.81 -3.11 6.44
CA THR A 45 8.20 -2.55 7.65
C THR A 45 7.94 -1.05 7.49
N ILE A 46 7.09 -0.51 8.35
CA ILE A 46 6.88 0.94 8.43
C ILE A 46 7.88 1.50 9.43
N VAL A 47 8.69 2.45 8.98
CA VAL A 47 9.68 3.17 9.80
C VAL A 47 9.01 4.34 10.52
N ARG A 48 8.19 5.11 9.80
CA ARG A 48 7.51 6.30 10.32
C ARG A 48 6.25 6.60 9.52
N VAL A 49 5.30 7.26 10.16
CA VAL A 49 4.10 7.83 9.55
C VAL A 49 4.08 9.33 9.86
N ASP A 50 4.05 10.16 8.82
CA ASP A 50 4.05 11.61 8.94
C ASP A 50 2.70 12.18 8.48
N PRO A 51 2.07 13.11 9.23
CA PRO A 51 0.86 13.77 8.78
C PRO A 51 1.13 14.66 7.55
N VAL A 52 0.19 14.66 6.62
CA VAL A 52 0.18 15.56 5.45
C VAL A 52 -1.10 16.38 5.49
N GLY A 53 -0.99 17.59 6.06
CA GLY A 53 -2.15 18.43 6.37
C GLY A 53 -3.16 17.66 7.23
N ASN A 54 -4.45 17.85 6.93
CA ASN A 54 -5.55 17.19 7.64
C ASN A 54 -6.22 16.06 6.84
N TYR A 55 -5.64 15.63 5.71
CA TYR A 55 -6.32 14.76 4.74
C TYR A 55 -5.58 13.47 4.38
N ALA A 56 -4.33 13.33 4.81
CA ALA A 56 -3.48 12.20 4.44
C ALA A 56 -2.33 11.96 5.43
N VAL A 57 -1.66 10.82 5.25
CA VAL A 57 -0.35 10.52 5.83
C VAL A 57 0.65 10.14 4.77
N ARG A 58 1.91 10.49 4.97
CA ARG A 58 3.04 9.91 4.28
C ARG A 58 3.55 8.74 5.10
N ILE A 59 3.80 7.60 4.44
CA ILE A 59 4.38 6.42 5.08
C ILE A 59 5.81 6.25 4.58
N VAL A 60 6.75 6.17 5.52
CA VAL A 60 8.16 5.86 5.27
C VAL A 60 8.39 4.39 5.56
N PHE A 61 8.90 3.66 4.57
CA PHE A 61 9.14 2.21 4.62
C PHE A 61 10.62 1.88 4.80
N SER A 62 10.90 0.69 5.34
CA SER A 62 12.27 0.23 5.60
C SER A 62 13.10 -0.03 4.34
N ASP A 63 12.46 -0.15 3.18
CA ASP A 63 13.13 -0.29 1.87
C ASP A 63 13.54 1.06 1.25
N GLY A 64 13.41 2.16 1.99
CA GLY A 64 13.74 3.52 1.56
C GLY A 64 12.60 4.25 0.84
N HIS A 65 11.45 3.60 0.61
CA HIS A 65 10.29 4.25 0.00
C HIS A 65 9.66 5.27 0.95
N GLN A 66 9.41 6.48 0.46
CA GLN A 66 8.86 7.58 1.26
C GLN A 66 8.00 8.57 0.46
N SER A 67 7.70 8.29 -0.80
CA SER A 67 6.93 9.20 -1.67
C SER A 67 5.42 8.95 -1.61
N GLY A 68 4.97 7.82 -1.04
CA GLY A 68 3.55 7.47 -0.93
C GLY A 68 2.78 8.37 0.05
N ILE A 69 1.82 9.13 -0.47
CA ILE A 69 0.85 9.92 0.30
C ILE A 69 -0.49 9.17 0.30
N PHE A 70 -0.86 8.62 1.44
CA PHE A 70 -2.08 7.84 1.65
C PHE A 70 -3.17 8.77 2.20
N THR A 71 -4.12 9.14 1.35
CA THR A 71 -5.28 9.92 1.78
C THR A 71 -6.19 9.07 2.67
N TRP A 72 -7.00 9.72 3.51
CA TRP A 72 -8.01 9.01 4.31
C TRP A 72 -8.97 8.20 3.45
N LEU A 73 -9.36 8.76 2.30
CA LEU A 73 -10.20 8.07 1.31
C LEU A 73 -9.50 6.81 0.79
N TYR A 74 -8.22 6.91 0.39
CA TYR A 74 -7.48 5.76 -0.14
C TYR A 74 -7.28 4.66 0.92
N LEU A 75 -6.99 5.03 2.17
CA LEU A 75 -6.92 4.06 3.26
C LEU A 75 -8.26 3.36 3.48
N HIS A 76 -9.36 4.10 3.41
CA HIS A 76 -10.70 3.53 3.47
C HIS A 76 -10.98 2.57 2.29
N GLU A 77 -10.62 2.93 1.07
CA GLU A 77 -10.72 2.04 -0.10
C GLU A 77 -9.88 0.77 0.04
N LEU A 78 -8.67 0.87 0.59
CA LEU A 78 -7.82 -0.29 0.88
C LEU A 78 -8.44 -1.20 1.94
N ILE A 79 -9.17 -0.65 2.92
CA ILE A 79 -9.87 -1.42 3.95
C ILE A 79 -11.08 -2.13 3.35
N MET A 80 -11.91 -1.41 2.58
CA MET A 80 -13.14 -1.95 1.99
C MET A 80 -12.88 -3.02 0.93
N GLY A 81 -11.80 -2.89 0.16
CA GLY A 81 -11.41 -3.83 -0.89
C GLY A 81 -10.17 -4.66 -0.54
N LYS A 82 -9.91 -4.90 0.75
CA LYS A 82 -8.64 -5.45 1.22
C LYS A 82 -8.30 -6.79 0.56
N GLU A 83 -9.23 -7.74 0.64
CA GLU A 83 -9.05 -9.10 0.14
C GLU A 83 -8.91 -9.12 -1.39
N GLU A 84 -9.76 -8.37 -2.10
CA GLU A 84 -9.72 -8.27 -3.56
C GLU A 84 -8.40 -7.67 -4.06
N LYS A 85 -7.99 -6.53 -3.51
CA LYS A 85 -6.75 -5.86 -3.92
C LYS A 85 -5.52 -6.70 -3.60
N TRP A 86 -5.55 -7.40 -2.46
CA TRP A 86 -4.46 -8.29 -2.07
C TRP A 86 -4.36 -9.49 -3.02
N GLN A 87 -5.50 -10.12 -3.33
CA GLN A 87 -5.55 -11.24 -4.25
C GLN A 87 -5.09 -10.84 -5.66
N GLY A 88 -5.51 -9.68 -6.17
CA GLY A 88 -5.04 -9.17 -7.46
C GLY A 88 -3.53 -8.94 -7.51
N TYR A 89 -2.92 -8.46 -6.41
CA TYR A 89 -1.46 -8.37 -6.33
C TYR A 89 -0.78 -9.75 -6.37
N LEU A 90 -1.33 -10.76 -5.69
CA LEU A 90 -0.78 -12.12 -5.72
C LEU A 90 -0.86 -12.75 -7.11
N GLU A 91 -1.97 -12.51 -7.83
CA GLU A 91 -2.16 -12.97 -9.21
C GLU A 91 -1.17 -12.28 -10.16
N GLU A 92 -1.01 -10.96 -10.06
CA GLU A 92 0.00 -10.21 -10.84
C GLU A 92 1.42 -10.75 -10.63
N LEU A 93 1.78 -11.12 -9.39
CA LEU A 93 3.08 -11.73 -9.11
C LEU A 93 3.20 -13.09 -9.80
N GLN A 94 2.17 -13.93 -9.70
CA GLN A 94 2.16 -15.27 -10.28
C GLN A 94 2.30 -15.22 -11.81
N GLU A 95 1.51 -14.37 -12.47
CA GLU A 95 1.53 -14.19 -13.92
C GLU A 95 2.90 -13.73 -14.43
N LYS A 96 3.60 -12.91 -13.64
CA LYS A 96 4.93 -12.37 -13.97
C LYS A 96 6.08 -13.28 -13.49
N GLY A 97 5.80 -14.41 -12.86
CA GLY A 97 6.83 -15.30 -12.29
C GLY A 97 7.64 -14.65 -11.15
N LEU A 98 7.04 -13.69 -10.44
CA LEU A 98 7.66 -12.95 -9.35
C LEU A 98 7.29 -13.56 -7.99
N SER A 99 8.04 -13.18 -6.94
CA SER A 99 7.79 -13.60 -5.57
C SER A 99 7.57 -12.39 -4.66
N ARG A 100 6.82 -12.60 -3.57
CA ARG A 100 6.73 -11.65 -2.46
C ARG A 100 8.07 -11.45 -1.76
N GLY A 101 9.03 -12.33 -1.96
CA GLY A 101 10.30 -12.38 -1.24
C GLY A 101 10.25 -13.37 -0.07
N ASP A 102 11.43 -13.68 0.47
CA ASP A 102 11.59 -14.60 1.60
C ASP A 102 11.05 -14.01 2.91
#